data_AF-A0A433R9Z7-F1
#
_entry.id   AF-A0A433R9Z7-F1
#
_cell.length_a   1.000
_cell.length_b   1.000
_cell.length_c   1.000
_cell.angle_alpha   90.00
_cell.angle_beta   90.00
_cell.angle_gamma   90.00
#
_symmetry.space_group_name_H-M   'P 1'
#
loop_
_entity.id
_entity.type
_entity.pdbx_description
1 polymer ?
#
loop_
_entity_poly.entity_id
_entity_poly.type
_entity_poly.pdbx_seq_one_letter_code
_entity_poly.pdbx_strand_id
1 'polypeptide(L)'
;MIQPSSVDKAFVEKAERLTPTLHERRVEPVRTIEVEADPTSLHGWKVRETGTVEALRQRALSRGDSFVVDFGDHQVGYLTFTVRSEDARADAPVRLKLIFGEMPVEIGESFDTYDGWLDRSWLQDEIVNLDTVPGTYTLPRRYSFRYLKVEVLTPARKFKVAFDDLHVTAVSSAELGAVPALPDSVPEDLRELDRIGIRTLQDCMQTVFEDGPKRDRRLWIGDLRLQAQVNYVTFRNFDLVKRCLYLFAGLRLPGGQVCACVYEKPEPAADDIYLYDYSLFFLATLRDYYEASKDRETLEELWPIALEQVRLALERLDDRGIVKDDPSWYCFTDWHDDLNKQASAQAVLIYGMKQALALAEWLSEETTDDSEEQIERRRSAKAEAERLRGEIGRVSEAALKHLRNAETGFFESGEGRQVSWASQVWMVLAGVLGRDENAALLDRLFEENPSVRPMTPYMFHHLVEALLESGRREKALEQMRSYWGEMARDGADTFWEVYNPSDKNNSPYGSNLINSYCHAWSCTPAYFIRKHFV
;
A
#
# COMPACT_ATOMS: atom_id res chain seq x y z
N MET A 1 -1.13 31.49 9.16
CA MET A 1 -2.50 31.20 9.61
C MET A 1 -3.11 30.28 8.57
N ILE A 2 -3.16 28.98 8.86
CA ILE A 2 -3.78 27.98 7.99
C ILE A 2 -5.29 28.27 8.03
N GLN A 3 -5.91 28.52 6.88
CA GLN A 3 -7.38 28.60 6.83
C GLN A 3 -7.94 27.27 7.32
N PRO A 4 -8.94 27.26 8.22
CA PRO A 4 -9.51 26.02 8.70
C PRO A 4 -10.03 25.21 7.49
N SER A 5 -9.57 23.96 7.37
CA SER A 5 -10.12 23.01 6.41
C SER A 5 -11.63 22.96 6.58
N SER A 6 -12.39 23.01 5.49
CA SER A 6 -13.84 22.85 5.53
C SER A 6 -14.14 21.37 5.75
N VAL A 7 -14.03 20.91 7.01
CA VAL A 7 -14.36 19.54 7.39
C VAL A 7 -15.87 19.33 7.18
N ASP A 8 -16.22 18.38 6.31
CA ASP A 8 -17.61 17.92 6.20
C ASP A 8 -17.89 16.91 7.31
N LYS A 9 -18.48 17.39 8.40
CA LYS A 9 -18.78 16.59 9.57
C LYS A 9 -19.73 15.43 9.26
N ALA A 10 -20.67 15.59 8.33
CA ALA A 10 -21.63 14.54 8.01
C ALA A 10 -20.92 13.33 7.35
N PHE A 11 -19.98 13.60 6.45
CA PHE A 11 -19.15 12.56 5.84
C PHE A 11 -18.21 11.90 6.83
N VAL A 12 -17.54 12.68 7.69
CA VAL A 12 -16.69 12.11 8.75
C VAL A 12 -17.51 11.24 9.71
N GLU A 13 -18.68 11.69 10.16
CA GLU A 13 -19.57 10.88 11.00
C GLU A 13 -20.06 9.61 10.30
N LYS A 14 -20.33 9.66 8.98
CA LYS A 14 -20.68 8.47 8.20
C LYS A 14 -19.51 7.49 8.14
N ALA A 15 -18.29 7.98 7.92
CA ALA A 15 -17.08 7.16 7.99
C ALA A 15 -16.93 6.51 9.36
N GLU A 16 -17.07 7.26 10.45
CA GLU A 16 -16.93 6.75 11.84
C GLU A 16 -17.95 5.67 12.19
N ARG A 17 -19.16 5.71 11.63
CA ARG A 17 -20.14 4.61 11.79
C ARG A 17 -19.74 3.32 11.08
N LEU A 18 -18.83 3.40 10.11
CA LEU A 18 -18.33 2.28 9.32
C LEU A 18 -17.01 1.72 9.86
N THR A 19 -16.51 2.19 11.01
CA THR A 19 -15.29 1.65 11.62
C THR A 19 -15.47 0.17 11.91
N PRO A 20 -14.64 -0.72 11.33
CA PRO A 20 -14.80 -2.16 11.54
C PRO A 20 -14.31 -2.56 12.94
N THR A 21 -14.88 -3.64 13.45
CA THR A 21 -14.29 -4.38 14.57
C THR A 21 -13.14 -5.23 14.03
N LEU A 22 -11.99 -5.22 14.71
CA LEU A 22 -10.87 -6.07 14.34
C LEU A 22 -11.07 -7.49 14.88
N HIS A 23 -10.81 -8.47 14.03
CA HIS A 23 -10.74 -9.88 14.39
C HIS A 23 -9.40 -10.15 15.09
N GLU A 24 -9.45 -10.91 16.18
CA GLU A 24 -8.27 -11.25 16.97
C GLU A 24 -7.92 -12.73 16.83
N ARG A 25 -6.63 -13.05 16.64
CA ARG A 25 -6.12 -14.41 16.60
C ARG A 25 -4.85 -14.52 17.45
N ARG A 26 -4.83 -15.47 18.40
CA ARG A 26 -3.61 -15.82 19.12
C ARG A 26 -2.66 -16.60 18.21
N VAL A 27 -1.42 -16.15 18.09
CA VAL A 27 -0.36 -16.80 17.32
C VAL A 27 0.87 -16.99 18.21
N GLU A 28 1.40 -18.21 18.25
CA GLU A 28 2.60 -18.58 19.01
C GLU A 28 3.80 -18.70 18.06
N PRO A 29 5.03 -18.46 18.53
CA PRO A 29 6.21 -18.73 17.73
C PRO A 29 6.29 -20.23 17.40
N VAL A 30 6.89 -20.55 16.25
CA VAL A 30 6.99 -21.96 15.79
C VAL A 30 8.36 -22.57 16.09
N ARG A 31 9.40 -21.75 16.27
CA ARG A 31 10.77 -22.20 16.57
C ARG A 31 11.64 -21.10 17.16
N THR A 32 12.80 -21.50 17.69
CA THR A 32 13.89 -20.59 18.05
C THR A 32 14.94 -20.56 16.95
N ILE A 33 15.53 -19.40 16.74
CA ILE A 33 16.53 -19.17 15.69
C ILE A 33 17.72 -18.35 16.20
N GLU A 34 18.77 -18.32 15.39
CA GLU A 34 19.83 -17.32 15.39
C GLU A 34 19.84 -16.59 14.04
N VAL A 35 20.18 -15.30 14.07
CA VAL A 35 20.38 -14.48 12.87
C VAL A 35 21.86 -14.19 12.76
N GLU A 36 22.47 -14.69 11.68
CA GLU A 36 23.92 -14.68 11.48
C GLU A 36 24.28 -13.85 10.24
N ALA A 37 25.38 -13.10 10.32
CA ALA A 37 25.91 -12.38 9.18
C ALA A 37 26.32 -13.37 8.08
N ASP A 38 25.83 -13.15 6.87
CA ASP A 38 26.11 -13.91 5.66
C ASP A 38 25.99 -12.99 4.44
N PRO A 39 27.12 -12.51 3.87
CA PRO A 39 27.12 -11.59 2.74
C PRO A 39 26.45 -12.12 1.47
N THR A 40 26.16 -13.42 1.39
CA THR A 40 25.51 -14.04 0.22
C THR A 40 23.99 -14.16 0.38
N SER A 41 23.46 -13.93 1.58
CA SER A 41 22.03 -13.93 1.88
C SER A 41 21.42 -12.55 1.66
N LEU A 42 20.09 -12.49 1.50
CA LEU A 42 19.35 -11.24 1.37
C LEU A 42 19.70 -10.30 2.54
N HIS A 43 20.03 -9.04 2.21
CA HIS A 43 20.47 -8.01 3.15
C HIS A 43 21.68 -8.39 4.02
N GLY A 44 22.42 -9.45 3.69
CA GLY A 44 23.59 -9.88 4.42
C GLY A 44 23.30 -10.72 5.68
N TRP A 45 22.08 -11.25 5.83
CA TRP A 45 21.68 -11.99 7.04
C TRP A 45 20.96 -13.29 6.72
N LYS A 46 21.37 -14.38 7.38
CA LYS A 46 20.73 -15.69 7.28
C LYS A 46 20.10 -16.09 8.61
N VAL A 47 19.02 -16.86 8.52
CA VAL A 47 18.34 -17.47 9.67
C VAL A 47 18.80 -18.91 9.84
N ARG A 48 19.26 -19.28 11.04
CA ARG A 48 19.60 -20.66 11.41
C ARG A 48 18.68 -21.12 12.54
N GLU A 49 18.00 -22.24 12.34
CA GLU A 49 17.18 -22.84 13.40
C GLU A 49 18.05 -23.40 14.53
N THR A 50 17.67 -23.12 15.78
CA THR A 50 18.44 -23.51 16.97
C THR A 50 17.71 -24.47 17.91
N GLY A 51 16.39 -24.63 17.76
CA GLY A 51 15.60 -25.52 18.60
C GLY A 51 14.12 -25.13 18.71
N THR A 52 13.39 -25.78 19.60
CA THR A 52 11.94 -25.60 19.75
C THR A 52 11.55 -24.56 20.81
N VAL A 53 10.31 -24.08 20.75
CA VAL A 53 9.75 -23.12 21.72
C VAL A 53 9.56 -23.77 23.10
N GLU A 54 9.26 -25.07 23.15
CA GLU A 54 9.17 -25.82 24.42
C GLU A 54 10.52 -25.86 25.14
N ALA A 55 11.62 -26.04 24.40
CA ALA A 55 12.95 -25.99 24.96
C ALA A 55 13.29 -24.58 25.49
N LEU A 56 12.81 -23.52 24.82
CA LEU A 56 12.94 -22.15 25.29
C LEU A 56 12.23 -21.93 26.63
N ARG A 57 11.02 -22.48 26.84
CA ARG A 57 10.25 -22.34 28.09
C ARG A 57 10.98 -22.91 29.32
N GLN A 58 11.93 -23.82 29.10
CA GLN A 58 12.76 -24.42 30.15
C GLN A 58 14.08 -23.66 30.40
N ARG A 59 14.40 -22.63 29.60
CA ARG A 59 15.65 -21.87 29.75
C ARG A 59 15.53 -20.83 30.86
N ALA A 60 16.45 -20.91 31.82
CA ALA A 60 16.67 -19.88 32.83
C ALA A 60 17.76 -18.90 32.36
N LEU A 61 17.37 -17.66 32.07
CA LEU A 61 18.18 -16.62 31.44
C LEU A 61 18.72 -15.62 32.46
N SER A 62 19.98 -15.28 32.33
CA SER A 62 20.72 -14.30 33.13
C SER A 62 20.94 -13.00 32.35
N ARG A 63 21.53 -11.99 33.00
CA ARG A 63 21.91 -10.73 32.33
C ARG A 63 22.77 -11.00 31.09
N GLY A 64 22.38 -10.42 29.95
CA GLY A 64 23.08 -10.53 28.67
C GLY A 64 22.68 -11.75 27.85
N ASP A 65 21.94 -12.70 28.44
CA ASP A 65 21.35 -13.78 27.66
C ASP A 65 20.23 -13.21 26.77
N SER A 66 20.12 -13.78 25.57
CA SER A 66 19.06 -13.46 24.63
C SER A 66 18.56 -14.72 23.90
N PHE A 67 17.44 -14.57 23.23
CA PHE A 67 16.93 -15.53 22.27
C PHE A 67 16.19 -14.80 21.15
N VAL A 68 16.07 -15.46 20.00
CA VAL A 68 15.23 -15.03 18.89
C VAL A 68 14.21 -16.13 18.59
N VAL A 69 12.96 -15.73 18.40
CA VAL A 69 11.90 -16.62 17.94
C VAL A 69 11.41 -16.22 16.56
N ASP A 70 11.04 -17.22 15.76
CA ASP A 70 10.41 -17.07 14.45
C ASP A 70 8.94 -17.47 14.58
N PHE A 71 8.02 -16.56 14.20
CA PHE A 71 6.59 -16.83 14.18
C PHE A 71 6.13 -17.63 12.96
N GLY A 72 7.05 -17.94 12.04
CA GLY A 72 6.83 -18.74 10.85
C GLY A 72 6.24 -17.96 9.68
N ASP A 73 5.64 -16.80 9.95
CA ASP A 73 4.91 -15.96 9.01
C ASP A 73 4.77 -14.53 9.60
N HIS A 74 4.46 -13.53 8.77
CA HIS A 74 4.38 -12.12 9.16
C HIS A 74 3.16 -11.81 10.07
N GLN A 75 3.32 -11.07 11.17
CA GLN A 75 2.26 -10.80 12.14
C GLN A 75 2.07 -9.32 12.39
N VAL A 76 0.82 -8.90 12.56
CA VAL A 76 0.44 -7.54 13.01
C VAL A 76 -0.41 -7.64 14.27
N GLY A 77 0.08 -7.14 15.41
CA GLY A 77 -0.65 -7.36 16.67
C GLY A 77 0.04 -6.89 17.95
N TYR A 78 -0.46 -7.37 19.08
CA TYR A 78 0.02 -7.01 20.42
C TYR A 78 0.75 -8.19 21.06
N LEU A 79 1.99 -7.98 21.49
CA LEU A 79 2.79 -9.02 22.13
C LEU A 79 2.33 -9.24 23.57
N THR A 80 2.12 -10.51 23.94
CA THR A 80 1.87 -10.94 25.32
C THR A 80 2.87 -12.01 25.72
N PHE A 81 3.42 -11.89 26.93
CA PHE A 81 4.31 -12.90 27.50
C PHE A 81 4.12 -13.08 29.00
N THR A 82 4.38 -14.29 29.49
CA THR A 82 4.37 -14.63 30.92
C THR A 82 5.80 -14.89 31.37
N VAL A 83 6.26 -14.10 32.35
CA VAL A 83 7.61 -14.17 32.89
C VAL A 83 7.56 -14.68 34.32
N ARG A 84 8.51 -15.54 34.68
CA ARG A 84 8.73 -16.03 36.05
C ARG A 84 10.19 -15.92 36.47
N SER A 85 10.40 -15.96 37.78
CA SER A 85 11.73 -16.05 38.37
C SER A 85 12.09 -17.50 38.65
N GLU A 86 13.35 -17.84 38.36
CA GLU A 86 13.99 -19.12 38.63
C GLU A 86 15.07 -18.95 39.70
N ASP A 87 15.45 -20.04 40.34
CA ASP A 87 16.46 -20.14 41.42
C ASP A 87 16.08 -19.44 42.74
N ALA A 88 15.44 -18.26 42.69
CA ALA A 88 14.92 -17.54 43.85
C ALA A 88 13.75 -16.63 43.48
N ARG A 89 13.05 -16.08 44.48
CA ARG A 89 12.04 -15.04 44.26
C ARG A 89 12.70 -13.78 43.70
N ALA A 90 12.05 -13.16 42.71
CA ALA A 90 12.45 -11.86 42.21
C ALA A 90 12.45 -10.82 43.34
N ASP A 91 13.62 -10.26 43.63
CA ASP A 91 13.81 -9.18 44.60
C ASP A 91 14.03 -7.81 43.94
N ALA A 92 13.89 -7.74 42.61
CA ALA A 92 13.98 -6.54 41.80
C ALA A 92 13.17 -6.70 40.49
N PRO A 93 12.82 -5.59 39.81
CA PRO A 93 12.17 -5.64 38.51
C PRO A 93 12.97 -6.39 37.44
N VAL A 94 12.26 -6.97 36.46
CA VAL A 94 12.86 -7.55 35.24
C VAL A 94 12.81 -6.53 34.11
N ARG A 95 13.97 -6.20 33.56
CA ARG A 95 14.17 -5.27 32.45
C ARG A 95 14.56 -6.06 31.22
N LEU A 96 13.81 -5.90 30.14
CA LEU A 96 14.00 -6.60 28.87
C LEU A 96 14.18 -5.58 27.75
N LYS A 97 15.04 -5.88 26.77
CA LYS A 97 15.03 -5.24 25.45
C LYS A 97 14.34 -6.17 24.47
N LEU A 98 13.40 -5.64 23.72
CA LEU A 98 12.64 -6.34 22.69
C LEU A 98 12.94 -5.70 21.35
N ILE A 99 13.22 -6.50 20.32
CA ILE A 99 13.45 -6.03 18.95
C ILE A 99 12.57 -6.86 18.04
N PHE A 100 11.72 -6.18 17.27
CA PHE A 100 10.78 -6.77 16.34
C PHE A 100 11.27 -6.51 14.91
N GLY A 101 11.33 -7.56 14.09
CA GLY A 101 11.79 -7.46 12.70
C GLY A 101 10.83 -8.16 11.75
N GLU A 102 10.49 -7.51 10.64
CA GLU A 102 9.82 -8.15 9.51
C GLU A 102 10.81 -9.04 8.76
N MET A 103 12.07 -8.58 8.65
CA MET A 103 13.17 -9.29 7.99
C MET A 103 14.34 -9.61 8.96
N PRO A 104 15.20 -10.60 8.64
CA PRO A 104 16.33 -10.95 9.49
C PRO A 104 17.31 -9.79 9.76
N VAL A 105 17.51 -8.90 8.78
CA VAL A 105 18.39 -7.72 8.92
C VAL A 105 17.99 -6.83 10.11
N GLU A 106 16.70 -6.69 10.39
CA GLU A 106 16.20 -5.89 11.52
C GLU A 106 16.50 -6.52 12.89
N ILE A 107 16.87 -7.81 12.93
CA ILE A 107 17.31 -8.51 14.15
C ILE A 107 18.84 -8.52 14.28
N GLY A 108 19.52 -8.62 13.13
CA GLY A 108 20.97 -8.72 13.05
C GLY A 108 21.68 -7.37 13.22
N GLU A 109 21.12 -6.30 12.67
CA GLU A 109 21.68 -4.95 12.72
C GLU A 109 21.17 -4.16 13.92
N SER A 110 22.02 -3.30 14.49
CA SER A 110 21.59 -2.41 15.57
C SER A 110 20.81 -1.24 14.99
N PHE A 111 19.58 -1.01 15.45
CA PHE A 111 18.82 0.18 15.05
C PHE A 111 19.46 1.51 15.43
N ASP A 112 20.53 1.53 16.24
CA ASP A 112 21.32 2.73 16.53
C ASP A 112 22.24 3.16 15.36
N THR A 113 22.41 2.30 14.34
CA THR A 113 23.15 2.63 13.10
C THR A 113 22.27 3.28 12.04
N TYR A 114 20.95 3.37 12.27
CA TYR A 114 20.02 3.96 11.31
C TYR A 114 20.36 5.42 11.02
N ASP A 115 20.57 5.71 9.73
CA ASP A 115 20.76 7.05 9.19
C ASP A 115 19.81 7.21 8.00
N GLY A 116 18.78 8.04 8.18
CA GLY A 116 17.71 8.23 7.22
C GLY A 116 16.83 9.41 7.60
N TRP A 117 16.04 9.91 6.64
CA TRP A 117 15.26 11.14 6.84
C TRP A 117 13.90 10.90 7.51
N LEU A 118 13.40 9.65 7.50
CA LEU A 118 12.24 9.25 8.30
C LEU A 118 12.62 9.06 9.77
N ASP A 119 11.63 9.21 10.66
CA ASP A 119 11.88 9.14 12.09
C ASP A 119 12.20 7.71 12.57
N ARG A 120 13.28 7.58 13.33
CA ARG A 120 13.75 6.31 13.94
C ARG A 120 12.71 5.62 14.83
N SER A 121 11.73 6.35 15.35
CA SER A 121 10.66 5.78 16.18
C SER A 121 9.79 4.74 15.45
N TRP A 122 9.84 4.68 14.12
CA TRP A 122 9.21 3.61 13.36
C TRP A 122 9.91 2.25 13.50
N LEU A 123 11.23 2.23 13.73
CA LEU A 123 11.94 0.98 14.04
C LEU A 123 11.44 0.44 15.38
N GLN A 124 11.12 -0.85 15.39
CA GLN A 124 10.34 -1.46 16.47
C GLN A 124 11.25 -2.11 17.51
N ASP A 125 11.83 -1.30 18.39
CA ASP A 125 12.49 -1.76 19.60
C ASP A 125 11.93 -1.10 20.86
N GLU A 126 11.93 -1.85 21.96
CA GLU A 126 11.34 -1.44 23.23
C GLU A 126 12.22 -1.85 24.40
N ILE A 127 12.21 -1.04 25.45
CA ILE A 127 12.76 -1.42 26.75
C ILE A 127 11.65 -1.38 27.79
N VAL A 128 11.30 -2.56 28.31
CA VAL A 128 10.22 -2.71 29.30
C VAL A 128 10.78 -3.03 30.67
N ASN A 129 10.13 -2.54 31.72
CA ASN A 129 10.46 -2.85 33.12
C ASN A 129 9.22 -3.50 33.77
N LEU A 130 9.40 -4.71 34.28
CA LEU A 130 8.35 -5.54 34.87
C LEU A 130 8.53 -5.53 36.39
N ASP A 131 7.72 -4.75 37.08
CA ASP A 131 7.86 -4.56 38.54
C ASP A 131 7.48 -5.79 39.36
N THR A 132 6.63 -6.67 38.82
CA THR A 132 6.10 -7.85 39.54
C THR A 132 6.39 -9.15 38.80
N VAL A 133 7.18 -10.04 39.38
CA VAL A 133 7.48 -11.36 38.78
C VAL A 133 7.20 -12.46 39.81
N PRO A 134 6.45 -13.53 39.46
CA PRO A 134 5.89 -13.83 38.14
C PRO A 134 4.71 -12.93 37.72
N GLY A 135 4.50 -12.80 36.42
CA GLY A 135 3.40 -12.01 35.86
C GLY A 135 3.23 -12.18 34.35
N THR A 136 2.02 -11.90 33.86
CA THR A 136 1.68 -11.86 32.43
C THR A 136 1.53 -10.41 31.99
N TYR A 137 2.16 -10.06 30.87
CA TYR A 137 2.28 -8.71 30.38
C TYR A 137 1.88 -8.64 28.91
N THR A 138 1.00 -7.69 28.58
CA THR A 138 0.66 -7.35 27.20
C THR A 138 1.18 -5.94 26.91
N LEU A 139 1.95 -5.80 25.83
CA LEU A 139 2.46 -4.50 25.41
C LEU A 139 1.35 -3.69 24.71
N PRO A 140 1.24 -2.37 24.99
CA PRO A 140 0.13 -1.56 24.47
C PRO A 140 0.33 -1.12 23.01
N ARG A 141 1.56 -1.12 22.50
CA ARG A 141 1.87 -0.80 21.10
C ARG A 141 1.52 -1.99 20.20
N ARG A 142 0.90 -1.72 19.04
CA ARG A 142 0.76 -2.70 17.96
C ARG A 142 2.09 -2.81 17.20
N TYR A 143 2.59 -4.01 16.96
CA TYR A 143 3.82 -4.30 16.22
C TYR A 143 3.51 -4.97 14.87
N SER A 144 4.49 -4.95 13.96
CA SER A 144 4.47 -5.61 12.65
C SER A 144 5.81 -6.32 12.48
N PHE A 145 5.80 -7.66 12.45
CA PHE A 145 7.02 -8.47 12.53
C PHE A 145 6.79 -9.94 12.21
N ARG A 146 7.86 -10.64 11.86
CA ARG A 146 7.94 -12.11 11.88
C ARG A 146 8.85 -12.62 13.00
N TYR A 147 9.92 -11.87 13.26
CA TYR A 147 10.96 -12.24 14.21
C TYR A 147 10.89 -11.36 15.46
N LEU A 148 11.11 -11.97 16.62
CA LEU A 148 11.23 -11.25 17.89
C LEU A 148 12.52 -11.68 18.59
N LYS A 149 13.37 -10.72 18.91
CA LYS A 149 14.52 -10.89 19.78
C LYS A 149 14.21 -10.34 21.17
N VAL A 150 14.51 -11.13 22.19
CA VAL A 150 14.36 -10.76 23.60
C VAL A 150 15.72 -10.85 24.27
N GLU A 151 16.15 -9.75 24.90
CA GLU A 151 17.40 -9.67 25.66
C GLU A 151 17.13 -9.32 27.12
N VAL A 152 17.73 -10.08 28.03
CA VAL A 152 17.61 -9.86 29.48
C VAL A 152 18.64 -8.82 29.92
N LEU A 153 18.15 -7.61 30.23
CA LEU A 153 19.01 -6.51 30.69
C LEU A 153 19.20 -6.49 32.21
N THR A 154 18.26 -7.07 32.97
CA THR A 154 18.29 -7.03 34.43
C THR A 154 19.56 -7.69 35.01
N PRO A 155 20.33 -7.00 35.85
CA PRO A 155 21.53 -7.53 36.48
C PRO A 155 21.25 -8.34 37.75
N ALA A 156 20.12 -9.05 37.80
CA ALA A 156 19.71 -9.82 38.97
C ALA A 156 20.79 -10.84 39.35
N ARG A 157 21.16 -10.86 40.63
CA ARG A 157 22.19 -11.78 41.16
C ARG A 157 21.60 -13.03 41.78
N LYS A 158 20.35 -12.98 42.23
CA LYS A 158 19.71 -14.05 43.01
C LYS A 158 18.79 -14.95 42.19
N PHE A 159 18.26 -14.44 41.09
CA PHE A 159 17.26 -15.14 40.29
C PHE A 159 17.57 -15.00 38.80
N LYS A 160 17.09 -15.97 38.03
CA LYS A 160 17.08 -15.95 36.57
C LYS A 160 15.67 -15.74 36.05
N VAL A 161 15.54 -15.41 34.77
CA VAL A 161 14.28 -15.13 34.10
C VAL A 161 13.93 -16.30 33.18
N ALA A 162 12.70 -16.81 33.28
CA ALA A 162 12.16 -17.78 32.33
C ALA A 162 10.80 -17.31 31.80
N PHE A 163 10.41 -17.81 30.63
CA PHE A 163 9.19 -17.44 29.92
C PHE A 163 8.27 -18.65 29.82
N ASP A 164 7.09 -18.60 30.44
CA ASP A 164 6.11 -19.69 30.40
C ASP A 164 5.24 -19.63 29.14
N ASP A 165 4.93 -18.40 28.72
CA ASP A 165 4.10 -18.12 27.55
C ASP A 165 4.67 -16.93 26.78
N LEU A 166 4.57 -16.98 25.45
CA LEU A 166 4.97 -15.90 24.55
C LEU A 166 4.16 -16.04 23.26
N HIS A 167 3.30 -15.07 22.98
CA HIS A 167 2.40 -15.07 21.83
C HIS A 167 2.07 -13.65 21.39
N VAL A 168 1.54 -13.52 20.18
CA VAL A 168 0.95 -12.28 19.68
C VAL A 168 -0.55 -12.46 19.52
N THR A 169 -1.33 -11.47 19.93
CA THR A 169 -2.72 -11.32 19.49
C THR A 169 -2.70 -10.56 18.19
N ALA A 170 -2.73 -11.29 17.07
CA ALA A 170 -2.77 -10.73 15.73
C ALA A 170 -4.15 -10.12 15.43
N VAL A 171 -4.19 -8.97 14.75
CA VAL A 171 -5.40 -8.20 14.50
C VAL A 171 -5.55 -7.79 13.03
N SER A 172 -6.77 -7.88 12.50
CA SER A 172 -7.12 -7.43 11.14
C SER A 172 -8.63 -7.27 11.01
N SER A 173 -9.11 -6.40 10.11
CA SER A 173 -10.53 -6.36 9.70
C SER A 173 -10.85 -7.36 8.58
N ALA A 174 -9.86 -8.15 8.16
CA ALA A 174 -9.98 -9.15 7.11
C ALA A 174 -9.80 -10.58 7.65
N GLU A 175 -10.74 -11.46 7.31
CA GLU A 175 -10.71 -12.87 7.67
C GLU A 175 -10.33 -13.74 6.46
N LEU A 176 -9.26 -14.53 6.57
CA LEU A 176 -8.80 -15.43 5.50
C LEU A 176 -9.87 -16.42 5.04
N GLY A 177 -10.75 -16.85 5.95
CA GLY A 177 -11.84 -17.77 5.64
C GLY A 177 -12.87 -17.21 4.64
N ALA A 178 -12.91 -15.89 4.43
CA ALA A 178 -13.80 -15.26 3.46
C ALA A 178 -13.25 -15.31 2.02
N VAL A 179 -11.97 -15.64 1.82
CA VAL A 179 -11.33 -15.58 0.51
C VAL A 179 -11.69 -16.81 -0.33
N PRO A 180 -12.24 -16.64 -1.55
CA PRO A 180 -12.51 -17.76 -2.44
C PRO A 180 -11.24 -18.53 -2.82
N ALA A 181 -11.28 -19.85 -2.78
CA ALA A 181 -10.18 -20.70 -3.23
C ALA A 181 -9.94 -20.55 -4.74
N LEU A 182 -8.68 -20.58 -5.15
CA LEU A 182 -8.30 -20.68 -6.56
C LEU A 182 -8.58 -22.10 -7.09
N PRO A 183 -8.92 -22.27 -8.38
CA PRO A 183 -8.98 -23.60 -8.98
C PRO A 183 -7.62 -24.32 -8.97
N ASP A 184 -7.65 -25.65 -8.87
CA ASP A 184 -6.45 -26.49 -8.88
C ASP A 184 -5.60 -26.34 -10.15
N SER A 185 -6.20 -25.86 -11.25
CA SER A 185 -5.54 -25.61 -12.53
C SER A 185 -4.59 -24.41 -12.53
N VAL A 186 -4.68 -23.51 -11.54
CA VAL A 186 -3.77 -22.37 -11.42
C VAL A 186 -2.37 -22.89 -11.08
N PRO A 187 -1.29 -22.48 -11.79
CA PRO A 187 0.07 -22.92 -11.46
C PRO A 187 0.49 -22.60 -10.02
N GLU A 188 1.35 -23.47 -9.44
CA GLU A 188 1.78 -23.35 -8.04
C GLU A 188 2.52 -22.03 -7.75
N ASP A 189 3.35 -21.58 -8.69
CA ASP A 189 4.05 -20.31 -8.58
C ASP A 189 3.07 -19.14 -8.47
N LEU A 190 1.94 -19.18 -9.19
CA LEU A 190 0.91 -18.15 -9.08
C LEU A 190 0.09 -18.28 -7.81
N ARG A 191 -0.22 -19.51 -7.37
CA ARG A 191 -0.86 -19.71 -6.06
C ARG A 191 -0.02 -19.12 -4.92
N GLU A 192 1.30 -19.23 -5.01
CA GLU A 192 2.19 -18.62 -4.02
C GLU A 192 2.15 -17.08 -4.08
N LEU A 193 2.17 -16.47 -5.27
CA LEU A 193 2.02 -15.01 -5.39
C LEU A 193 0.67 -14.52 -4.88
N ASP A 194 -0.41 -15.27 -5.14
CA ASP A 194 -1.74 -14.98 -4.62
C ASP A 194 -1.78 -15.06 -3.09
N ARG A 195 -1.19 -16.12 -2.51
CA ARG A 195 -1.08 -16.30 -1.05
C ARG A 195 -0.36 -15.12 -0.38
N ILE A 196 0.80 -14.74 -0.90
CA ILE A 196 1.59 -13.61 -0.38
C ILE A 196 0.80 -12.31 -0.53
N GLY A 197 0.16 -12.08 -1.68
CA GLY A 197 -0.70 -10.91 -1.92
C GLY A 197 -1.86 -10.82 -0.92
N ILE A 198 -2.58 -11.91 -0.70
CA ILE A 198 -3.69 -11.97 0.27
C ILE A 198 -3.21 -11.67 1.69
N ARG A 199 -2.06 -12.24 2.10
CA ARG A 199 -1.50 -11.96 3.43
C ARG A 199 -1.10 -10.50 3.56
N THR A 200 -0.46 -9.94 2.54
CA THR A 200 -0.08 -8.52 2.52
C THR A 200 -1.31 -7.63 2.72
N LEU A 201 -2.39 -7.88 1.97
CA LEU A 201 -3.63 -7.11 2.12
C LEU A 201 -4.27 -7.32 3.49
N GLN A 202 -4.30 -8.55 3.99
CA GLN A 202 -4.90 -8.86 5.30
C GLN A 202 -4.25 -8.03 6.41
N ASP A 203 -2.92 -7.99 6.44
CA ASP A 203 -2.16 -7.31 7.49
C ASP A 203 -2.30 -5.79 7.41
N CYS A 204 -2.51 -5.24 6.21
CA CYS A 204 -2.82 -3.82 5.96
C CYS A 204 -4.30 -3.43 6.17
N MET A 205 -5.23 -4.40 6.13
CA MET A 205 -6.65 -4.17 6.41
C MET A 205 -6.89 -4.09 7.92
N GLN A 206 -6.97 -2.85 8.43
CA GLN A 206 -7.17 -2.53 9.83
C GLN A 206 -8.48 -1.75 9.98
N THR A 207 -8.52 -0.71 10.82
CA THR A 207 -9.67 0.20 10.90
C THR A 207 -9.80 1.13 9.68
N VAL A 208 -8.72 1.22 8.90
CA VAL A 208 -8.64 1.74 7.54
C VAL A 208 -7.80 0.77 6.69
N PHE A 209 -7.70 1.01 5.38
CA PHE A 209 -6.66 0.41 4.55
C PHE A 209 -5.33 1.14 4.81
N GLU A 210 -4.49 0.56 5.68
CA GLU A 210 -3.16 1.10 5.93
C GLU A 210 -2.25 0.81 4.71
N ASP A 211 -1.32 1.70 4.41
CA ASP A 211 -0.25 1.49 3.43
C ASP A 211 0.65 0.31 3.86
N GLY A 212 1.19 0.38 5.08
CA GLY A 212 1.99 -0.66 5.72
C GLY A 212 1.80 -0.68 7.24
N PRO A 213 1.73 -1.86 7.88
CA PRO A 213 1.36 -1.98 9.30
C PRO A 213 2.54 -1.72 10.25
N LYS A 214 3.79 -1.81 9.78
CA LYS A 214 4.96 -1.28 10.50
C LYS A 214 4.94 0.24 10.46
N ARG A 215 4.85 0.77 9.24
CA ARG A 215 4.92 2.17 8.83
C ARG A 215 4.26 2.30 7.44
N ASP A 216 3.53 3.37 7.14
CA ASP A 216 3.19 4.51 8.00
C ASP A 216 1.98 4.27 8.91
N ARG A 217 1.31 3.11 8.76
CA ARG A 217 0.04 2.76 9.43
C ARG A 217 -1.10 3.71 9.08
N ARG A 218 -1.16 4.12 7.82
CA ARG A 218 -1.94 5.30 7.43
C ARG A 218 -2.66 5.10 6.11
N LEU A 219 -3.76 5.83 5.95
CA LEU A 219 -4.59 5.77 4.75
C LEU A 219 -4.06 6.73 3.68
N TRP A 220 -3.47 6.17 2.62
CA TRP A 220 -3.03 6.89 1.43
C TRP A 220 -3.95 6.56 0.23
N ILE A 221 -4.36 7.55 -0.55
CA ILE A 221 -5.36 7.32 -1.62
C ILE A 221 -4.80 6.54 -2.82
N GLY A 222 -3.51 6.69 -3.12
CA GLY A 222 -2.83 5.89 -4.15
C GLY A 222 -2.84 4.41 -3.79
N ASP A 223 -2.50 4.09 -2.54
CA ASP A 223 -2.55 2.75 -1.97
C ASP A 223 -3.97 2.21 -1.92
N LEU A 224 -4.91 2.99 -1.40
CA LEU A 224 -6.32 2.60 -1.26
C LEU A 224 -6.89 2.09 -2.59
N ARG A 225 -6.59 2.75 -3.72
CA ARG A 225 -7.05 2.32 -5.04
C ARG A 225 -6.66 0.86 -5.32
N LEU A 226 -5.38 0.53 -5.15
CA LEU A 226 -4.84 -0.79 -5.47
C LEU A 226 -5.30 -1.84 -4.45
N GLN A 227 -5.34 -1.46 -3.16
CA GLN A 227 -5.87 -2.31 -2.09
C GLN A 227 -7.34 -2.67 -2.32
N ALA A 228 -8.15 -1.70 -2.74
CA ALA A 228 -9.57 -1.91 -3.02
C ALA A 228 -9.78 -2.91 -4.17
N GLN A 229 -8.99 -2.82 -5.25
CA GLN A 229 -9.05 -3.78 -6.36
C GLN A 229 -8.80 -5.23 -5.90
N VAL A 230 -7.79 -5.44 -5.06
CA VAL A 230 -7.49 -6.77 -4.50
C VAL A 230 -8.58 -7.22 -3.54
N ASN A 231 -9.10 -6.31 -2.70
CA ASN A 231 -10.21 -6.58 -1.79
C ASN A 231 -11.46 -7.08 -2.54
N TYR A 232 -11.82 -6.49 -3.68
CA TYR A 232 -13.04 -6.88 -4.42
C TYR A 232 -13.02 -8.33 -4.93
N VAL A 233 -11.84 -8.92 -5.13
CA VAL A 233 -11.68 -10.32 -5.56
C VAL A 233 -11.24 -11.26 -4.42
N THR A 234 -11.12 -10.75 -3.19
CA THR A 234 -10.72 -11.51 -2.00
C THR A 234 -11.73 -11.33 -0.86
N PHE A 235 -11.51 -10.39 0.06
CA PHE A 235 -12.27 -10.21 1.30
C PHE A 235 -13.63 -9.54 1.10
N ARG A 236 -13.80 -8.77 0.01
CA ARG A 236 -15.05 -8.08 -0.36
C ARG A 236 -15.61 -7.19 0.76
N ASN A 237 -14.73 -6.59 1.56
CA ASN A 237 -15.13 -5.64 2.59
C ASN A 237 -15.43 -4.29 1.95
N PHE A 238 -16.66 -4.14 1.43
CA PHE A 238 -17.10 -2.91 0.76
C PHE A 238 -17.29 -1.74 1.73
N ASP A 239 -17.67 -2.01 2.97
CA ASP A 239 -17.89 -0.98 3.98
C ASP A 239 -16.57 -0.30 4.42
N LEU A 240 -15.46 -1.04 4.46
CA LEU A 240 -14.15 -0.44 4.72
C LEU A 240 -13.70 0.48 3.58
N VAL A 241 -13.99 0.12 2.32
CA VAL A 241 -13.68 1.00 1.17
C VAL A 241 -14.53 2.26 1.23
N LYS A 242 -15.84 2.08 1.51
CA LYS A 242 -16.79 3.18 1.71
C LYS A 242 -16.32 4.12 2.83
N ARG A 243 -15.91 3.59 3.99
CA ARG A 243 -15.33 4.37 5.11
C ARG A 243 -14.18 5.25 4.62
N CYS A 244 -13.22 4.66 3.92
CA CYS A 244 -12.03 5.38 3.45
C CYS A 244 -12.38 6.47 2.43
N LEU A 245 -13.32 6.23 1.51
CA LEU A 245 -13.82 7.25 0.59
C LEU A 245 -14.48 8.42 1.32
N TYR A 246 -15.33 8.17 2.33
CA TYR A 246 -15.93 9.24 3.12
C TYR A 246 -14.90 10.02 3.97
N LEU A 247 -13.85 9.36 4.47
CA LEU A 247 -12.75 10.05 5.16
C LEU A 247 -12.08 11.08 4.24
N PHE A 248 -11.67 10.68 3.03
CA PHE A 248 -11.08 11.61 2.06
C PHE A 248 -12.05 12.71 1.62
N ALA A 249 -13.33 12.38 1.44
CA ALA A 249 -14.34 13.37 1.05
C ALA A 249 -14.63 14.39 2.16
N GLY A 250 -14.63 13.94 3.42
CA GLY A 250 -14.89 14.78 4.60
C GLY A 250 -13.69 15.62 5.04
N LEU A 251 -12.48 15.18 4.72
CA LEU A 251 -11.20 15.76 5.17
C LEU A 251 -10.41 16.33 3.99
N ARG A 252 -10.99 17.30 3.29
CA ARG A 252 -10.37 17.96 2.14
C ARG A 252 -9.52 19.16 2.56
N LEU A 253 -8.55 19.50 1.72
CA LEU A 253 -7.75 20.71 1.87
C LEU A 253 -8.61 21.96 1.64
N PRO A 254 -8.19 23.16 2.12
CA PRO A 254 -8.98 24.39 2.00
C PRO A 254 -9.38 24.78 0.56
N GLY A 255 -8.63 24.35 -0.45
CA GLY A 255 -8.94 24.59 -1.86
C GLY A 255 -9.87 23.53 -2.51
N GLY A 256 -10.45 22.63 -1.71
CA GLY A 256 -11.34 21.58 -2.18
C GLY A 256 -10.64 20.30 -2.64
N GLN A 257 -9.31 20.29 -2.68
CA GLN A 257 -8.51 19.11 -3.05
C GLN A 257 -8.71 17.97 -2.04
N VAL A 258 -8.85 16.76 -2.54
CA VAL A 258 -8.62 15.55 -1.75
C VAL A 258 -7.13 15.48 -1.42
N CYS A 259 -6.83 15.36 -0.12
CA CYS A 259 -5.46 15.22 0.36
C CYS A 259 -4.85 13.87 -0.06
N ALA A 260 -3.52 13.78 -0.06
CA ALA A 260 -2.84 12.53 -0.37
C ALA A 260 -3.08 11.44 0.70
N CYS A 261 -3.25 11.88 1.94
CA CYS A 261 -3.19 11.05 3.13
C CYS A 261 -4.13 11.53 4.23
N VAL A 262 -4.71 10.60 4.98
CA VAL A 262 -5.57 10.86 6.14
C VAL A 262 -5.03 10.15 7.39
N TYR A 263 -5.01 10.88 8.51
CA TYR A 263 -4.81 10.34 9.85
C TYR A 263 -6.17 9.95 10.44
N GLU A 264 -6.28 8.75 11.01
CA GLU A 264 -7.48 8.33 11.75
C GLU A 264 -7.44 8.79 13.21
N LYS A 265 -6.24 8.90 13.80
CA LYS A 265 -6.02 9.08 15.24
C LYS A 265 -5.18 10.33 15.52
N PRO A 266 -5.37 10.99 16.69
CA PRO A 266 -6.37 10.69 17.72
C PRO A 266 -7.81 11.06 17.31
N GLU A 267 -7.96 11.83 16.24
CA GLU A 267 -9.23 12.10 15.56
C GLU A 267 -8.97 12.18 14.04
N PRO A 268 -9.99 11.93 13.19
CA PRO A 268 -9.80 11.98 11.75
C PRO A 268 -9.34 13.36 11.27
N ALA A 269 -8.20 13.41 10.57
CA ALA A 269 -7.61 14.63 10.05
C ALA A 269 -6.94 14.40 8.69
N ALA A 270 -7.05 15.39 7.79
CA ALA A 270 -6.27 15.41 6.56
C ALA A 270 -4.81 15.69 6.87
N ASP A 271 -3.90 15.09 6.11
CA ASP A 271 -2.55 15.66 5.98
C ASP A 271 -2.60 16.94 5.13
N ASP A 272 -1.59 17.80 5.24
CA ASP A 272 -1.49 19.02 4.42
C ASP A 272 -0.85 18.76 3.04
N ILE A 273 -0.53 17.49 2.77
CA ILE A 273 0.09 17.04 1.52
C ILE A 273 -0.95 16.93 0.40
N TYR A 274 -0.70 17.67 -0.68
CA TYR A 274 -1.41 17.53 -1.95
C TYR A 274 -0.53 16.84 -2.99
N LEU A 275 -1.09 15.78 -3.59
CA LEU A 275 -0.55 15.05 -4.73
C LEU A 275 -1.64 15.00 -5.81
N TYR A 276 -1.36 15.49 -7.01
CA TYR A 276 -2.38 15.64 -8.06
C TYR A 276 -2.90 14.31 -8.60
N ASP A 277 -1.99 13.38 -8.87
CA ASP A 277 -2.33 12.04 -9.32
C ASP A 277 -3.16 11.33 -8.24
N TYR A 278 -2.79 11.48 -6.98
CA TYR A 278 -3.51 10.93 -5.83
C TYR A 278 -4.93 11.52 -5.71
N SER A 279 -5.09 12.85 -5.89
CA SER A 279 -6.41 13.47 -5.90
C SER A 279 -7.30 12.92 -7.02
N LEU A 280 -6.72 12.62 -8.19
CA LEU A 280 -7.44 12.01 -9.31
C LEU A 280 -7.74 10.53 -9.07
N PHE A 281 -6.95 9.82 -8.25
CA PHE A 281 -7.25 8.45 -7.84
C PHE A 281 -8.44 8.33 -6.89
N PHE A 282 -8.90 9.42 -6.27
CA PHE A 282 -10.21 9.43 -5.60
C PHE A 282 -11.33 9.06 -6.59
N LEU A 283 -11.32 9.61 -7.81
CA LEU A 283 -12.31 9.27 -8.83
C LEU A 283 -12.21 7.82 -9.28
N ALA A 284 -11.00 7.34 -9.54
CA ALA A 284 -10.77 5.96 -9.96
C ALA A 284 -11.24 4.98 -8.89
N THR A 285 -10.96 5.27 -7.62
CA THR A 285 -11.40 4.46 -6.48
C THR A 285 -12.92 4.49 -6.32
N LEU A 286 -13.57 5.65 -6.47
CA LEU A 286 -15.04 5.76 -6.42
C LEU A 286 -15.70 4.97 -7.56
N ARG A 287 -15.14 5.04 -8.77
CA ARG A 287 -15.59 4.30 -9.95
C ARG A 287 -15.52 2.79 -9.71
N ASP A 288 -14.37 2.30 -9.28
CA ASP A 288 -14.17 0.86 -9.03
C ASP A 288 -15.05 0.37 -7.87
N TYR A 289 -15.20 1.20 -6.83
CA TYR A 289 -16.11 0.94 -5.72
C TYR A 289 -17.55 0.80 -6.17
N TYR A 290 -18.07 1.73 -6.97
CA TYR A 290 -19.44 1.63 -7.46
C TYR A 290 -19.61 0.44 -8.40
N GLU A 291 -18.63 0.16 -9.26
CA GLU A 291 -18.68 -1.02 -10.12
C GLU A 291 -18.81 -2.31 -9.30
N ALA A 292 -18.05 -2.44 -8.21
CA ALA A 292 -18.01 -3.64 -7.40
C ALA A 292 -19.19 -3.77 -6.41
N SER A 293 -19.63 -2.66 -5.81
CA SER A 293 -20.66 -2.65 -4.75
C SER A 293 -22.07 -2.37 -5.25
N LYS A 294 -22.20 -1.66 -6.39
CA LYS A 294 -23.45 -1.07 -6.90
C LYS A 294 -24.14 -0.11 -5.91
N ASP A 295 -23.40 0.45 -4.95
CA ASP A 295 -23.92 1.41 -3.97
C ASP A 295 -24.14 2.79 -4.62
N ARG A 296 -25.37 3.00 -5.09
CA ARG A 296 -25.78 4.22 -5.80
C ARG A 296 -25.82 5.45 -4.89
N GLU A 297 -26.22 5.29 -3.63
CA GLU A 297 -26.27 6.40 -2.67
C GLU A 297 -24.88 7.01 -2.47
N THR A 298 -23.88 6.15 -2.23
CA THR A 298 -22.50 6.60 -2.04
C THR A 298 -21.92 7.23 -3.31
N LEU A 299 -22.25 6.69 -4.49
CA LEU A 299 -21.86 7.33 -5.75
C LEU A 299 -22.45 8.74 -5.87
N GLU A 300 -23.76 8.90 -5.61
CA GLU A 300 -24.44 10.19 -5.72
C GLU A 300 -23.89 11.23 -4.74
N GLU A 301 -23.61 10.83 -3.49
CA GLU A 301 -23.05 11.73 -2.48
C GLU A 301 -21.61 12.16 -2.77
N LEU A 302 -20.78 11.24 -3.28
CA LEU A 302 -19.35 11.49 -3.49
C LEU A 302 -19.02 12.01 -4.89
N TRP A 303 -19.96 11.94 -5.84
CA TRP A 303 -19.78 12.44 -7.20
C TRP A 303 -19.35 13.91 -7.28
N PRO A 304 -19.96 14.86 -6.55
CA PRO A 304 -19.54 16.26 -6.59
C PRO A 304 -18.06 16.44 -6.18
N ILE A 305 -17.61 15.68 -5.18
CA ILE A 305 -16.24 15.72 -4.68
C ILE A 305 -15.26 15.16 -5.73
N ALA A 306 -15.61 14.03 -6.33
CA ALA A 306 -14.86 13.41 -7.43
C ALA A 306 -14.70 14.38 -8.60
N LEU A 307 -15.80 14.97 -9.08
CA LEU A 307 -15.80 15.88 -10.21
C LEU A 307 -15.00 17.17 -9.94
N GLU A 308 -15.01 17.67 -8.70
CA GLU A 308 -14.19 18.82 -8.30
C GLU A 308 -12.69 18.56 -8.51
N GLN A 309 -12.21 17.33 -8.27
CA GLN A 309 -10.79 17.02 -8.47
C GLN A 309 -10.37 17.11 -9.94
N VAL A 310 -11.26 16.72 -10.87
CA VAL A 310 -11.03 16.90 -12.32
C VAL A 310 -10.97 18.39 -12.68
N ARG A 311 -11.88 19.20 -12.14
CA ARG A 311 -11.91 20.65 -12.40
C ARG A 311 -10.63 21.33 -11.91
N LEU A 312 -10.21 21.03 -10.69
CA LEU A 312 -8.96 21.53 -10.11
C LEU A 312 -7.75 21.05 -10.93
N ALA A 313 -7.74 19.81 -11.40
CA ALA A 313 -6.66 19.27 -12.21
C ALA A 313 -6.57 19.90 -13.61
N LEU A 314 -7.70 20.30 -14.20
CA LEU A 314 -7.76 21.01 -15.49
C LEU A 314 -7.19 22.42 -15.43
N GLU A 315 -7.23 23.10 -14.28
CA GLU A 315 -6.61 24.43 -14.09
C GLU A 315 -5.08 24.42 -14.28
N ARG A 316 -4.48 23.23 -14.21
CA ARG A 316 -3.03 23.04 -14.39
C ARG A 316 -2.60 23.00 -15.85
N LEU A 317 -3.54 22.91 -16.79
CA LEU A 317 -3.22 22.94 -18.22
C LEU A 317 -2.69 24.32 -18.64
N ASP A 318 -1.74 24.33 -19.55
CA ASP A 318 -1.33 25.52 -20.29
C ASP A 318 -2.23 25.77 -21.51
N ASP A 319 -1.92 26.83 -22.27
CA ASP A 319 -2.69 27.23 -23.45
C ASP A 319 -2.67 26.17 -24.57
N ARG A 320 -1.75 25.20 -24.51
CA ARG A 320 -1.66 24.07 -25.45
C ARG A 320 -2.51 22.89 -25.00
N GLY A 321 -3.05 22.92 -23.78
CA GLY A 321 -3.74 21.79 -23.17
C GLY A 321 -2.81 20.76 -22.56
N ILE A 322 -1.58 21.16 -22.19
CA ILE A 322 -0.58 20.29 -21.53
C ILE A 322 -0.42 20.70 -20.07
N VAL A 323 -0.36 19.74 -19.17
CA VAL A 323 -0.07 19.96 -17.74
C VAL A 323 1.26 20.72 -17.60
N LYS A 324 1.22 21.83 -16.87
CA LYS A 324 2.41 22.63 -16.56
C LYS A 324 3.36 21.84 -15.66
N ASP A 325 4.62 21.77 -16.10
CA ASP A 325 5.73 21.16 -15.37
C ASP A 325 6.52 22.28 -14.69
N ASP A 326 6.25 22.53 -13.41
CA ASP A 326 6.99 23.51 -12.62
C ASP A 326 7.02 23.12 -11.13
N PRO A 327 7.97 23.68 -10.35
CA PRO A 327 8.21 23.26 -8.95
C PRO A 327 7.09 23.60 -7.97
N SER A 328 6.03 24.33 -8.37
CA SER A 328 4.95 24.74 -7.46
C SER A 328 4.01 23.59 -7.06
N TRP A 329 4.16 22.43 -7.68
CA TRP A 329 3.25 21.31 -7.48
C TRP A 329 4.01 19.96 -7.55
N TYR A 330 3.52 18.94 -6.83
CA TYR A 330 4.12 17.62 -6.72
C TYR A 330 3.18 16.51 -7.23
N CYS A 331 3.66 15.73 -8.19
CA CYS A 331 3.07 14.48 -8.68
C CYS A 331 3.88 13.31 -8.11
N PHE A 332 3.24 12.23 -7.65
CA PHE A 332 3.99 11.08 -7.17
C PHE A 332 4.52 10.24 -8.33
N THR A 333 3.65 9.60 -9.10
CA THR A 333 3.95 8.63 -10.18
C THR A 333 4.80 7.41 -9.74
N ASP A 334 6.04 7.62 -9.27
CA ASP A 334 6.97 6.59 -8.81
C ASP A 334 8.09 7.20 -7.94
N TRP A 335 8.78 6.38 -7.15
CA TRP A 335 9.99 6.74 -6.39
C TRP A 335 11.25 6.67 -7.28
N HIS A 336 11.34 7.56 -8.26
CA HIS A 336 12.50 7.68 -9.14
C HIS A 336 12.94 9.15 -9.27
N ASP A 337 14.13 9.48 -8.77
CA ASP A 337 14.62 10.86 -8.67
C ASP A 337 14.76 11.55 -10.04
N ASP A 338 15.25 10.82 -11.06
CA ASP A 338 15.40 11.40 -12.41
C ASP A 338 14.09 11.52 -13.20
N LEU A 339 12.94 11.04 -12.69
CA LEU A 339 11.71 10.98 -13.46
C LEU A 339 11.07 12.36 -13.64
N ASN A 340 10.98 12.82 -14.90
CA ASN A 340 10.12 13.95 -15.25
C ASN A 340 8.65 13.48 -15.38
N LYS A 341 7.76 14.09 -14.62
CA LYS A 341 6.39 13.61 -14.40
C LYS A 341 5.33 14.28 -15.28
N GLN A 342 5.70 15.17 -16.20
CA GLN A 342 4.73 15.91 -17.01
C GLN A 342 3.83 15.00 -17.85
N ALA A 343 4.42 14.09 -18.62
CA ALA A 343 3.67 13.21 -19.51
C ALA A 343 2.84 12.18 -18.74
N SER A 344 3.35 11.62 -17.64
CA SER A 344 2.54 10.74 -16.78
C SER A 344 1.39 11.50 -16.12
N ALA A 345 1.61 12.73 -15.63
CA ALA A 345 0.55 13.56 -15.07
C ALA A 345 -0.55 13.91 -16.09
N GLN A 346 -0.17 14.27 -17.32
CA GLN A 346 -1.11 14.49 -18.43
C GLN A 346 -1.97 13.24 -18.66
N ALA A 347 -1.33 12.07 -18.68
CA ALA A 347 -2.02 10.80 -18.89
C ALA A 347 -2.94 10.44 -17.71
N VAL A 348 -2.52 10.65 -16.46
CA VAL A 348 -3.35 10.44 -15.26
C VAL A 348 -4.58 11.36 -15.27
N LEU A 349 -4.45 12.61 -15.75
CA LEU A 349 -5.60 13.50 -15.95
C LEU A 349 -6.58 12.93 -16.97
N ILE A 350 -6.09 12.49 -18.14
CA ILE A 350 -6.95 11.88 -19.17
C ILE A 350 -7.64 10.62 -18.64
N TYR A 351 -6.89 9.77 -17.93
CA TYR A 351 -7.41 8.59 -17.25
C TYR A 351 -8.51 8.96 -16.26
N GLY A 352 -8.27 9.92 -15.36
CA GLY A 352 -9.22 10.39 -14.36
C GLY A 352 -10.50 10.96 -14.98
N MET A 353 -10.39 11.75 -16.05
CA MET A 353 -11.55 12.26 -16.79
C MET A 353 -12.37 11.13 -17.43
N LYS A 354 -11.73 10.07 -17.94
CA LYS A 354 -12.44 8.89 -18.46
C LYS A 354 -13.17 8.13 -17.36
N GLN A 355 -12.61 8.06 -16.15
CA GLN A 355 -13.34 7.50 -14.99
C GLN A 355 -14.53 8.39 -14.60
N ALA A 356 -14.36 9.71 -14.60
CA ALA A 356 -15.45 10.66 -14.37
C ALA A 356 -16.57 10.53 -15.40
N LEU A 357 -16.21 10.31 -16.67
CA LEU A 357 -17.18 10.09 -17.75
C LEU A 357 -18.03 8.84 -17.48
N ALA A 358 -17.41 7.73 -17.10
CA ALA A 358 -18.14 6.51 -16.77
C ALA A 358 -19.10 6.71 -15.57
N LEU A 359 -18.67 7.42 -14.54
CA LEU A 359 -19.53 7.78 -13.41
C LEU A 359 -20.71 8.66 -13.82
N ALA A 360 -20.45 9.68 -14.65
CA ALA A 360 -21.49 10.58 -15.16
C ALA A 360 -22.51 9.84 -16.06
N GLU A 361 -22.04 8.90 -16.87
CA GLU A 361 -22.90 8.03 -17.68
C GLU A 361 -23.81 7.19 -16.79
N TRP A 362 -23.27 6.48 -15.79
CA TRP A 362 -24.08 5.73 -14.82
C TRP A 362 -25.07 6.63 -14.08
N LEU A 363 -24.64 7.81 -13.65
CA LEU A 363 -25.51 8.79 -12.97
C LEU A 363 -26.64 9.31 -13.87
N SER A 364 -26.48 9.27 -15.18
CA SER A 364 -27.48 9.68 -16.16
C SER A 364 -28.52 8.60 -16.50
N GLU A 365 -28.29 7.35 -16.10
CA GLU A 365 -29.21 6.23 -16.37
C GLU A 365 -30.57 6.41 -15.69
N GLU A 366 -31.61 5.84 -16.29
CA GLU A 366 -32.95 5.84 -15.71
C GLU A 366 -32.98 5.02 -14.41
N THR A 367 -33.65 5.57 -13.40
CA THR A 367 -33.91 4.88 -12.13
C THR A 367 -35.41 4.77 -11.94
N THR A 368 -35.85 3.99 -10.95
CA THR A 368 -37.27 3.91 -10.56
C THR A 368 -37.76 5.14 -9.79
N ASP A 369 -36.86 6.05 -9.40
CA ASP A 369 -37.18 7.29 -8.70
C ASP A 369 -37.33 8.44 -9.71
N ASP A 370 -38.59 8.82 -9.95
CA ASP A 370 -38.98 9.93 -10.83
C ASP A 370 -39.32 11.22 -10.07
N SER A 371 -38.74 11.40 -8.88
CA SER A 371 -38.74 12.70 -8.23
C SER A 371 -38.05 13.76 -9.12
N GLU A 372 -38.54 15.01 -9.05
CA GLU A 372 -37.96 16.12 -9.81
C GLU A 372 -36.46 16.31 -9.53
N GLU A 373 -36.04 16.06 -8.28
CA GLU A 373 -34.65 16.09 -7.87
C GLU A 373 -33.81 15.05 -8.62
N GLN A 374 -34.27 13.80 -8.71
CA GLN A 374 -33.55 12.75 -9.44
C GLN A 374 -33.56 12.97 -10.95
N ILE A 375 -34.62 13.54 -11.51
CA ILE A 375 -34.65 13.95 -12.92
C ILE A 375 -33.58 15.02 -13.20
N GLU A 376 -33.46 16.03 -12.35
CA GLU A 376 -32.46 17.09 -12.51
C GLU A 376 -31.03 16.57 -12.31
N ARG A 377 -30.79 15.69 -11.33
CA ARG A 377 -29.50 15.01 -11.14
C ARG A 377 -29.07 14.25 -12.40
N ARG A 378 -29.96 13.43 -12.98
CA ARG A 378 -29.71 12.69 -14.24
C ARG A 378 -29.39 13.64 -15.40
N ARG A 379 -30.14 14.73 -15.52
CA ARG A 379 -29.92 15.73 -16.57
C ARG A 379 -28.57 16.42 -16.44
N SER A 380 -28.20 16.80 -15.22
CA SER A 380 -26.91 17.40 -14.89
C SER A 380 -25.76 16.44 -15.20
N ALA A 381 -25.86 15.18 -14.77
CA ALA A 381 -24.88 14.14 -15.05
C ALA A 381 -24.70 13.90 -16.56
N LYS A 382 -25.80 13.87 -17.34
CA LYS A 382 -25.75 13.75 -18.80
C LYS A 382 -25.04 14.95 -19.45
N ALA A 383 -25.31 16.17 -18.99
CA ALA A 383 -24.64 17.36 -19.51
C ALA A 383 -23.14 17.36 -19.18
N GLU A 384 -22.77 16.87 -18.00
CA GLU A 384 -21.37 16.74 -17.60
C GLU A 384 -20.64 15.66 -18.40
N ALA A 385 -21.29 14.52 -18.68
CA ALA A 385 -20.73 13.48 -19.55
C ALA A 385 -20.36 14.04 -20.94
N GLU A 386 -21.23 14.85 -21.55
CA GLU A 386 -20.92 15.49 -22.85
C GLU A 386 -19.77 16.49 -22.77
N ARG A 387 -19.67 17.27 -21.68
CA ARG A 387 -18.52 18.16 -21.43
C ARG A 387 -17.23 17.37 -21.30
N LEU A 388 -17.24 16.30 -20.51
CA LEU A 388 -16.10 15.42 -20.30
C LEU A 388 -15.63 14.78 -21.60
N ARG A 389 -16.53 14.31 -22.48
CA ARG A 389 -16.15 13.81 -23.81
C ARG A 389 -15.36 14.86 -24.61
N GLY A 390 -15.84 16.11 -24.62
CA GLY A 390 -15.17 17.21 -25.30
C GLY A 390 -13.78 17.51 -24.73
N GLU A 391 -13.66 17.61 -23.42
CA GLU A 391 -12.39 17.87 -22.73
C GLU A 391 -11.40 16.71 -22.91
N ILE A 392 -11.85 15.45 -22.77
CA ILE A 392 -11.01 14.26 -23.03
C ILE A 392 -10.45 14.31 -24.45
N GLY A 393 -11.28 14.62 -25.45
CA GLY A 393 -10.83 14.75 -26.84
C GLY A 393 -9.76 15.82 -27.00
N ARG A 394 -10.02 17.04 -26.48
CA ARG A 394 -9.09 18.18 -26.55
C ARG A 394 -7.74 17.87 -25.89
N VAL A 395 -7.76 17.32 -24.68
CA VAL A 395 -6.56 17.05 -23.87
C VAL A 395 -5.77 15.84 -24.41
N SER A 396 -6.45 14.84 -24.97
CA SER A 396 -5.80 13.70 -25.64
C SER A 396 -5.13 14.12 -26.96
N GLU A 397 -5.79 14.97 -27.75
CA GLU A 397 -5.20 15.54 -28.98
C GLU A 397 -3.97 16.39 -28.67
N ALA A 398 -4.03 17.20 -27.61
CA ALA A 398 -2.88 17.96 -27.13
C ALA A 398 -1.69 17.04 -26.78
N ALA A 399 -1.93 15.94 -26.04
CA ALA A 399 -0.90 14.96 -25.70
C ALA A 399 -0.26 14.33 -26.96
N LEU A 400 -1.08 13.92 -27.92
CA LEU A 400 -0.60 13.37 -29.21
C LEU A 400 0.24 14.38 -30.00
N LYS A 401 -0.18 15.65 -30.01
CA LYS A 401 0.48 16.70 -30.80
C LYS A 401 1.78 17.20 -30.17
N HIS A 402 1.82 17.29 -28.84
CA HIS A 402 2.87 18.02 -28.13
C HIS A 402 3.83 17.12 -27.34
N LEU A 403 3.38 15.92 -26.94
CA LEU A 403 4.20 15.00 -26.15
C LEU A 403 4.68 13.80 -26.97
N ARG A 404 3.97 13.40 -28.03
CA ARG A 404 4.40 12.26 -28.85
C ARG A 404 5.44 12.67 -29.90
N ASN A 405 6.56 11.99 -29.90
CA ASN A 405 7.57 12.08 -30.95
C ASN A 405 7.14 11.21 -32.14
N ALA A 406 7.03 11.78 -33.34
CA ALA A 406 6.58 11.04 -34.52
C ALA A 406 7.61 10.04 -35.07
N GLU A 407 8.91 10.27 -34.82
CA GLU A 407 10.00 9.43 -35.32
C GLU A 407 10.20 8.20 -34.43
N THR A 408 10.25 8.41 -33.12
CA THR A 408 10.44 7.31 -32.15
C THR A 408 9.12 6.68 -31.73
N GLY A 409 8.00 7.40 -31.92
CA GLY A 409 6.65 7.03 -31.49
C GLY A 409 6.44 7.00 -29.97
N PHE A 410 7.43 7.39 -29.16
CA PHE A 410 7.32 7.53 -27.72
C PHE A 410 6.69 8.87 -27.31
N PHE A 411 6.09 8.89 -26.12
CA PHE A 411 5.73 10.11 -25.43
C PHE A 411 6.91 10.61 -24.59
N GLU A 412 7.26 11.87 -24.78
CA GLU A 412 8.35 12.55 -24.10
C GLU A 412 7.80 13.48 -23.01
N SER A 413 8.60 13.68 -21.96
CA SER A 413 8.21 14.39 -20.74
C SER A 413 9.16 15.56 -20.45
N GLY A 414 8.60 16.73 -20.15
CA GLY A 414 9.34 17.93 -19.76
C GLY A 414 10.14 18.58 -20.90
N GLU A 415 10.78 19.70 -20.58
CA GLU A 415 11.61 20.44 -21.55
C GLU A 415 12.77 19.62 -22.12
N GLY A 416 13.30 18.69 -21.30
CA GLY A 416 14.36 17.75 -21.68
C GLY A 416 13.91 16.63 -22.61
N ARG A 417 12.61 16.55 -22.94
CA ARG A 417 12.02 15.50 -23.80
C ARG A 417 12.38 14.08 -23.33
N GLN A 418 12.34 13.86 -22.02
CA GLN A 418 12.73 12.58 -21.43
C GLN A 418 11.76 11.48 -21.85
N VAL A 419 12.28 10.33 -22.27
CA VAL A 419 11.50 9.10 -22.47
C VAL A 419 11.64 8.23 -21.23
N SER A 420 10.52 7.97 -20.55
CA SER A 420 10.45 7.10 -19.37
C SER A 420 9.41 6.00 -19.54
N TRP A 421 9.55 4.91 -18.77
CA TRP A 421 8.55 3.85 -18.72
C TRP A 421 7.21 4.36 -18.17
N ALA A 422 7.24 5.21 -17.13
CA ALA A 422 6.04 5.76 -16.53
C ALA A 422 5.20 6.58 -17.52
N SER A 423 5.85 7.41 -18.35
CA SER A 423 5.16 8.18 -19.39
C SER A 423 4.44 7.27 -20.38
N GLN A 424 5.07 6.18 -20.83
CA GLN A 424 4.47 5.27 -21.81
C GLN A 424 3.31 4.47 -21.20
N VAL A 425 3.55 3.88 -20.03
CA VAL A 425 2.57 3.04 -19.32
C VAL A 425 1.30 3.85 -19.03
N TRP A 426 1.43 5.05 -18.49
CA TRP A 426 0.25 5.87 -18.20
C TRP A 426 -0.46 6.34 -19.47
N MET A 427 0.25 6.63 -20.57
CA MET A 427 -0.40 6.98 -21.85
C MET A 427 -1.20 5.82 -22.43
N VAL A 428 -0.72 4.57 -22.23
CA VAL A 428 -1.47 3.36 -22.58
C VAL A 428 -2.74 3.25 -21.75
N LEU A 429 -2.64 3.34 -20.42
CA LEU A 429 -3.78 3.25 -19.50
C LEU A 429 -4.79 4.40 -19.71
N ALA A 430 -4.29 5.58 -20.04
CA ALA A 430 -5.13 6.72 -20.41
C ALA A 430 -5.87 6.49 -21.73
N GLY A 431 -5.53 5.46 -22.52
CA GLY A 431 -6.15 5.12 -23.79
C GLY A 431 -6.06 6.27 -24.79
N VAL A 432 -4.91 6.94 -24.85
CA VAL A 432 -4.65 8.05 -25.80
C VAL A 432 -4.51 7.50 -27.22
N LEU A 433 -3.90 6.32 -27.36
CA LEU A 433 -3.85 5.56 -28.61
C LEU A 433 -4.87 4.42 -28.61
N GLY A 434 -5.14 3.86 -29.79
CA GLY A 434 -5.90 2.62 -29.91
C GLY A 434 -5.14 1.41 -29.35
N ARG A 435 -5.86 0.30 -29.11
CA ARG A 435 -5.31 -0.92 -28.50
C ARG A 435 -4.08 -1.47 -29.22
N ASP A 436 -4.10 -1.54 -30.55
CA ASP A 436 -2.98 -2.10 -31.33
C ASP A 436 -1.76 -1.19 -31.32
N GLU A 437 -1.96 0.13 -31.35
CA GLU A 437 -0.88 1.12 -31.23
C GLU A 437 -0.27 1.13 -29.83
N ASN A 438 -1.10 1.01 -28.77
CA ASN A 438 -0.64 0.83 -27.40
C ASN A 438 0.21 -0.44 -27.26
N ALA A 439 -0.23 -1.54 -27.87
CA ALA A 439 0.51 -2.78 -27.83
C ALA A 439 1.88 -2.66 -28.53
N ALA A 440 1.93 -2.00 -29.69
CA ALA A 440 3.19 -1.71 -30.38
C ALA A 440 4.10 -0.73 -29.60
N LEU A 441 3.52 0.24 -28.89
CA LEU A 441 4.25 1.15 -28.01
C LEU A 441 4.91 0.39 -26.85
N LEU A 442 4.19 -0.55 -26.22
CA LEU A 442 4.75 -1.38 -25.15
C LEU A 442 5.83 -2.33 -25.67
N ASP A 443 5.63 -2.99 -26.82
CA ASP A 443 6.67 -3.85 -27.40
C ASP A 443 7.96 -3.05 -27.64
N ARG A 444 7.85 -1.86 -28.24
CA ARG A 444 8.99 -0.95 -28.43
C ARG A 444 9.61 -0.52 -27.11
N LEU A 445 8.81 -0.27 -26.07
CA LEU A 445 9.32 0.10 -24.74
C LEU A 445 10.24 -0.99 -24.17
N PHE A 446 9.87 -2.26 -24.33
CA PHE A 446 10.71 -3.39 -23.90
C PHE A 446 11.96 -3.56 -24.78
N GLU A 447 11.87 -3.28 -26.08
CA GLU A 447 12.99 -3.38 -27.02
C GLU A 447 14.04 -2.27 -26.81
N GLU A 448 13.60 -1.01 -26.81
CA GLU A 448 14.47 0.17 -26.68
C GLU A 448 14.92 0.39 -25.23
N ASN A 449 14.07 0.00 -24.28
CA ASN A 449 14.40 -0.10 -22.87
C ASN A 449 15.07 1.17 -22.27
N PRO A 450 14.33 2.30 -22.19
CA PRO A 450 14.85 3.54 -21.62
C PRO A 450 15.36 3.37 -20.19
N SER A 451 16.33 4.19 -19.79
CA SER A 451 17.02 4.07 -18.49
C SER A 451 16.13 4.39 -17.29
N VAL A 452 15.14 5.26 -17.44
CA VAL A 452 14.21 5.65 -16.36
C VAL A 452 13.09 4.61 -16.25
N ARG A 453 13.36 3.57 -15.45
CA ARG A 453 12.52 2.39 -15.25
C ARG A 453 11.60 2.51 -14.03
N PRO A 454 10.57 1.67 -13.90
CA PRO A 454 9.80 1.56 -12.66
C PRO A 454 10.70 1.11 -11.49
N MET A 455 10.54 1.74 -10.33
CA MET A 455 11.30 1.47 -9.09
C MET A 455 10.48 0.81 -7.98
N THR A 456 9.16 0.88 -8.08
CA THR A 456 8.24 0.37 -7.05
C THR A 456 7.28 -0.68 -7.60
N PRO A 457 6.81 -1.63 -6.76
CA PRO A 457 5.71 -2.51 -7.13
C PRO A 457 4.45 -1.74 -7.52
N TYR A 458 4.25 -0.54 -6.97
CA TYR A 458 3.19 0.38 -7.39
C TYR A 458 3.25 0.72 -8.88
N MET A 459 4.41 1.13 -9.41
CA MET A 459 4.53 1.42 -10.84
C MET A 459 4.52 0.14 -11.70
N PHE A 460 5.04 -0.98 -11.18
CA PHE A 460 4.92 -2.29 -11.85
C PHE A 460 3.48 -2.77 -11.97
N HIS A 461 2.59 -2.48 -11.01
CA HIS A 461 1.16 -2.77 -11.14
C HIS A 461 0.59 -2.15 -12.42
N HIS A 462 0.84 -0.86 -12.63
CA HIS A 462 0.36 -0.13 -13.81
C HIS A 462 0.98 -0.67 -15.11
N LEU A 463 2.24 -1.12 -15.09
CA LEU A 463 2.86 -1.79 -16.24
C LEU A 463 2.13 -3.09 -16.59
N VAL A 464 1.82 -3.92 -15.59
CA VAL A 464 1.08 -5.18 -15.78
C VAL A 464 -0.34 -4.91 -16.29
N GLU A 465 -1.02 -3.91 -15.73
CA GLU A 465 -2.35 -3.48 -16.19
C GLU A 465 -2.32 -3.03 -17.66
N ALA A 466 -1.36 -2.17 -18.03
CA ALA A 466 -1.20 -1.67 -19.40
C ALA A 466 -0.93 -2.81 -20.40
N LEU A 467 -0.13 -3.80 -20.01
CA LEU A 467 0.13 -5.00 -20.82
C LEU A 467 -1.15 -5.82 -21.02
N LEU A 468 -1.94 -6.03 -19.97
CA LEU A 468 -3.19 -6.77 -20.04
C LEU A 468 -4.23 -6.08 -20.93
N GLU A 469 -4.43 -4.77 -20.77
CA GLU A 469 -5.36 -3.98 -21.61
C GLU A 469 -4.94 -3.97 -23.09
N SER A 470 -3.63 -3.97 -23.34
CA SER A 470 -3.04 -4.05 -24.68
C SER A 470 -2.99 -5.47 -25.26
N GLY A 471 -3.55 -6.46 -24.56
CA GLY A 471 -3.59 -7.86 -25.03
C GLY A 471 -2.24 -8.58 -24.99
N ARG A 472 -1.26 -8.07 -24.24
CA ARG A 472 0.06 -8.68 -24.01
C ARG A 472 0.05 -9.55 -22.76
N ARG A 473 -0.89 -10.48 -22.70
CA ARG A 473 -1.17 -11.33 -21.52
C ARG A 473 0.05 -12.16 -21.10
N GLU A 474 0.76 -12.77 -22.04
CA GLU A 474 1.95 -13.59 -21.76
C GLU A 474 3.08 -12.73 -21.19
N LYS A 475 3.27 -11.51 -21.73
CA LYS A 475 4.26 -10.56 -21.24
C LYS A 475 3.92 -10.05 -19.84
N ALA A 476 2.64 -9.77 -19.56
CA ALA A 476 2.17 -9.42 -18.24
C ALA A 476 2.52 -10.50 -17.21
N LEU A 477 2.24 -11.77 -17.54
CA LEU A 477 2.57 -12.92 -16.70
C LEU A 477 4.09 -13.08 -16.50
N GLU A 478 4.89 -12.88 -17.55
CA GLU A 478 6.35 -12.86 -17.47
C GLU A 478 6.84 -11.80 -16.48
N GLN A 479 6.31 -10.57 -16.56
CA GLN A 479 6.68 -9.50 -15.64
C GLN A 479 6.30 -9.84 -14.19
N MET A 480 5.10 -10.37 -13.96
CA MET A 480 4.66 -10.80 -12.63
C MET A 480 5.61 -11.83 -12.01
N ARG A 481 6.00 -12.85 -12.78
CA ARG A 481 6.94 -13.90 -12.35
C ARG A 481 8.36 -13.38 -12.15
N SER A 482 8.79 -12.44 -12.99
CA SER A 482 10.12 -11.86 -12.89
C SER A 482 10.27 -10.99 -11.65
N TYR A 483 9.26 -10.19 -11.32
CA TYR A 483 9.36 -9.19 -10.27
C TYR A 483 8.85 -9.69 -8.92
N TRP A 484 7.56 -10.02 -8.80
CA TRP A 484 7.00 -10.56 -7.55
C TRP A 484 7.44 -11.99 -7.27
N GLY A 485 7.67 -12.79 -8.33
CA GLY A 485 8.26 -14.12 -8.16
C GLY A 485 9.69 -14.08 -7.62
N GLU A 486 10.43 -12.98 -7.83
CA GLU A 486 11.74 -12.81 -7.22
C GLU A 486 11.63 -12.42 -5.74
N MET A 487 10.69 -11.55 -5.35
CA MET A 487 10.40 -11.30 -3.92
C MET A 487 10.03 -12.59 -3.19
N ALA A 488 9.19 -13.43 -3.80
CA ALA A 488 8.83 -14.73 -3.23
C ALA A 488 10.06 -15.66 -3.07
N ARG A 489 10.96 -15.70 -4.06
CA ARG A 489 12.23 -16.45 -3.96
C ARG A 489 13.18 -15.88 -2.92
N ASP A 490 13.15 -14.56 -2.71
CA ASP A 490 13.90 -13.86 -1.67
C ASP A 490 13.28 -14.07 -0.26
N GLY A 491 12.17 -14.80 -0.15
CA GLY A 491 11.59 -15.23 1.13
C GLY A 491 10.48 -14.33 1.66
N ALA A 492 9.82 -13.55 0.79
CA ALA A 492 8.70 -12.69 1.18
C ALA A 492 7.50 -13.48 1.73
N ASP A 493 7.12 -13.24 2.99
CA ASP A 493 5.81 -13.66 3.52
C ASP A 493 4.68 -12.71 3.09
N THR A 494 5.04 -11.44 2.90
CA THR A 494 4.24 -10.31 2.43
C THR A 494 5.05 -9.52 1.41
N PHE A 495 4.41 -8.85 0.46
CA PHE A 495 5.09 -8.04 -0.54
C PHE A 495 5.54 -6.69 0.02
N TRP A 496 6.67 -6.22 -0.48
CA TRP A 496 7.43 -5.11 0.10
C TRP A 496 7.07 -3.78 -0.55
N GLU A 497 7.28 -2.68 0.17
CA GLU A 497 7.05 -1.31 -0.33
C GLU A 497 8.01 -0.96 -1.48
N VAL A 498 9.29 -1.28 -1.29
CA VAL A 498 10.39 -0.96 -2.20
C VAL A 498 11.11 -2.25 -2.55
N TYR A 499 11.31 -2.49 -3.84
CA TYR A 499 12.05 -3.65 -4.30
C TYR A 499 12.75 -3.34 -5.62
N ASN A 500 14.08 -3.32 -5.59
CA ASN A 500 14.89 -3.25 -6.78
C ASN A 500 15.65 -4.59 -6.93
N PRO A 501 15.33 -5.42 -7.93
CA PRO A 501 16.06 -6.66 -8.19
C PRO A 501 17.58 -6.49 -8.35
N SER A 502 18.03 -5.33 -8.82
CA SER A 502 19.45 -5.02 -9.02
C SER A 502 20.14 -4.49 -7.75
N ASP A 503 19.37 -3.98 -6.79
CA ASP A 503 19.86 -3.51 -5.49
C ASP A 503 18.83 -3.77 -4.40
N LYS A 504 19.00 -4.91 -3.71
CA LYS A 504 18.09 -5.36 -2.65
C LYS A 504 18.13 -4.48 -1.40
N ASN A 505 19.14 -3.62 -1.26
CA ASN A 505 19.25 -2.67 -0.15
C ASN A 505 18.65 -1.30 -0.46
N ASN A 506 18.10 -1.11 -1.67
CA ASN A 506 17.56 0.17 -2.08
C ASN A 506 16.50 0.68 -1.10
N SER A 507 16.65 1.94 -0.69
CA SER A 507 15.70 2.64 0.16
C SER A 507 15.65 4.11 -0.22
N PRO A 508 14.47 4.66 -0.54
CA PRO A 508 14.30 6.11 -0.72
C PRO A 508 14.40 6.86 0.62
N TYR A 509 14.52 6.15 1.75
CA TYR A 509 14.53 6.71 3.10
C TYR A 509 15.93 6.82 3.72
N GLY A 510 16.95 6.29 3.04
CA GLY A 510 18.34 6.23 3.50
C GLY A 510 18.75 4.87 4.09
N SER A 511 17.79 4.02 4.48
CA SER A 511 18.10 2.70 5.05
C SER A 511 16.98 1.68 4.81
N ASN A 512 17.34 0.47 4.36
CA ASN A 512 16.40 -0.64 4.17
C ASN A 512 15.80 -1.18 5.49
N LEU A 513 16.32 -0.78 6.65
CA LEU A 513 15.71 -1.11 7.96
C LEU A 513 14.32 -0.49 8.11
N ILE A 514 14.10 0.70 7.53
CA ILE A 514 12.84 1.45 7.68
C ILE A 514 11.85 1.25 6.53
N ASN A 515 12.26 0.56 5.46
CA ASN A 515 11.34 0.11 4.42
C ASN A 515 10.26 -0.78 5.04
N SER A 516 9.03 -0.70 4.55
CA SER A 516 7.97 -1.64 4.95
C SER A 516 8.09 -2.93 4.14
N TYR A 517 8.16 -4.08 4.83
CA TYR A 517 8.14 -5.41 4.20
C TYR A 517 6.73 -6.03 4.16
N CYS A 518 5.71 -5.26 4.55
CA CYS A 518 4.31 -5.54 4.27
C CYS A 518 3.65 -4.25 3.78
N HIS A 519 3.49 -4.10 2.46
CA HIS A 519 2.93 -2.87 1.88
C HIS A 519 1.91 -3.19 0.80
N ALA A 520 0.66 -2.79 1.01
CA ALA A 520 -0.45 -3.36 0.25
C ALA A 520 -0.64 -2.77 -1.16
N TRP A 521 0.04 -1.68 -1.53
CA TRP A 521 0.15 -1.32 -2.95
C TRP A 521 0.86 -2.40 -3.81
N SER A 522 1.55 -3.36 -3.17
CA SER A 522 2.34 -4.41 -3.82
C SER A 522 1.57 -5.73 -3.92
N CYS A 523 0.36 -5.81 -3.36
CA CYS A 523 -0.42 -7.05 -3.29
C CYS A 523 -1.23 -7.38 -4.56
N THR A 524 -1.09 -6.55 -5.59
CA THR A 524 -1.87 -6.62 -6.83
C THR A 524 -1.68 -7.86 -7.70
N PRO A 525 -0.64 -8.72 -7.57
CA PRO A 525 -0.66 -10.03 -8.21
C PRO A 525 -1.92 -10.85 -7.89
N ALA A 526 -2.43 -10.80 -6.66
CA ALA A 526 -3.67 -11.50 -6.29
C ALA A 526 -4.86 -11.01 -7.14
N TYR A 527 -4.96 -9.71 -7.39
CA TYR A 527 -5.97 -9.14 -8.29
C TYR A 527 -5.81 -9.66 -9.72
N PHE A 528 -4.59 -9.56 -10.28
CA PHE A 528 -4.37 -9.96 -11.66
C PHE A 528 -4.60 -11.45 -11.87
N ILE A 529 -4.12 -12.30 -10.97
CA ILE A 529 -4.30 -13.76 -11.02
C ILE A 529 -5.80 -14.06 -11.04
N ARG A 530 -6.54 -13.59 -10.03
CA ARG A 530 -7.96 -13.90 -9.86
C ARG A 530 -8.85 -13.37 -10.98
N LYS A 531 -8.53 -12.21 -11.55
CA LYS A 531 -9.33 -11.58 -12.60
C LYS A 531 -8.98 -12.05 -14.01
N HIS A 532 -7.70 -12.34 -14.26
CA HIS A 532 -7.23 -12.58 -15.62
C HIS A 532 -6.69 -14.00 -15.83
N PHE A 533 -6.09 -14.65 -14.84
CA PHE A 533 -5.36 -15.92 -15.01
C PHE A 533 -6.02 -17.15 -14.37
N VAL A 534 -7.25 -17.00 -13.88
CA VAL A 534 -8.12 -18.09 -13.38
C VAL A 534 -9.00 -18.66 -14.49
#